data_AF-A0A844GFW6-F1
#
_entry.id   AF-A0A844GFW6-F1
#
_cell.length_a   1.000
_cell.length_b   1.000
_cell.length_c   1.000
_cell.angle_alpha   90.00
_cell.angle_beta   90.00
_cell.angle_gamma   90.00
#
_symmetry.space_group_name_H-M   'P 1'
#
loop_
_entity.id
_entity.type
_entity.pdbx_description
1 polymer ?
#
loop_
_entity_poly.entity_id
_entity_poly.type
_entity_poly.pdbx_seq_one_letter_code
_entity_poly.pdbx_strand_id
1 'polypeptide(L)'
;MLATGTGLAPLKALLEQILEAGSKNPVWLYWGGRGSSDLYFSKQMRDLENAFGKFHYIPVLSNPEPAWSGEVGYIQQVAARDHPSLNDDYVYACGAPAMVNAARVILTKTCNLPDQAFFADAFGQLVTGSVTPNQLVKVSMHGPNGQSTQLNLPEGSSPMEALRIGGHIKGICGGHASCGTCRVNINPKWVEKLKPVSHAEKRLLTTLDEFRSGDRLACQLIVTKTLMGLDFTIPDHLW
;
A
#
# COMPACT_ATOMS: atom_id res chain seq x y z
N MET A 1 6.41 15.98 2.29
CA MET A 1 6.03 14.59 2.69
C MET A 1 4.53 14.55 2.97
N LEU A 2 3.80 13.55 2.47
CA LEU A 2 2.34 13.41 2.66
C LEU A 2 1.98 12.04 3.24
N ALA A 3 1.43 11.99 4.45
CA ALA A 3 1.01 10.75 5.10
C ALA A 3 -0.50 10.75 5.39
N THR A 4 -1.15 9.58 5.33
CA THR A 4 -2.46 9.36 5.97
C THR A 4 -2.45 8.12 6.85
N GLY A 5 -3.06 8.20 8.04
CA GLY A 5 -3.16 7.06 8.96
C GLY A 5 -1.80 6.47 9.31
N THR A 6 -1.64 5.15 9.19
CA THR A 6 -0.39 4.43 9.47
C THR A 6 0.73 4.69 8.45
N GLY A 7 0.42 5.37 7.34
CA GLY A 7 1.42 5.80 6.36
C GLY A 7 2.46 6.79 6.93
N LEU A 8 2.25 7.30 8.15
CA LEU A 8 3.29 8.03 8.86
C LEU A 8 4.54 7.18 9.12
N ALA A 9 4.41 5.90 9.46
CA ALA A 9 5.52 5.10 9.94
C ALA A 9 6.76 5.10 9.00
N PRO A 10 6.63 4.82 7.69
CA PRO A 10 7.77 4.92 6.77
C PRO A 10 8.26 6.36 6.58
N LEU A 11 7.37 7.36 6.55
CA LEU A 11 7.79 8.76 6.39
C LEU A 11 8.50 9.30 7.63
N LYS A 12 8.14 8.83 8.83
CA LYS A 12 8.84 9.15 10.07
C LYS A 12 10.27 8.60 10.03
N ALA A 13 10.47 7.36 9.57
CA ALA A 13 11.81 6.79 9.42
C ALA A 13 12.68 7.60 8.44
N LEU A 14 12.11 8.02 7.30
CA LEU A 14 12.80 8.91 6.36
C LEU A 14 13.11 10.28 6.98
N LEU A 15 12.15 10.87 7.70
CA LEU A 15 12.34 12.15 8.39
C LEU A 15 13.49 12.06 9.40
N GLU A 16 13.51 11.02 10.23
CA GLU A 16 14.57 10.80 11.22
C GLU A 16 15.95 10.72 10.55
N GLN A 17 16.09 9.99 9.44
CA GLN A 17 17.34 9.96 8.67
C GLN A 17 17.71 11.34 8.10
N ILE A 18 16.75 12.11 7.58
CA ILE A 18 17.00 13.45 7.03
C ILE A 18 17.51 14.40 8.12
N LEU A 19 16.92 14.32 9.32
CA LEU A 19 17.30 15.13 10.47
C LEU A 19 18.67 14.72 11.03
N GLU A 20 18.93 13.42 11.19
CA GLU A 20 20.22 12.88 11.63
C GLU A 20 21.37 13.23 10.66
N ALA A 21 21.11 13.22 9.35
CA ALA A 21 22.06 13.63 8.33
C ALA A 21 22.35 15.15 8.33
N GLY A 22 21.65 15.95 9.15
CA GLY A 22 21.84 17.39 9.23
C GLY A 22 21.43 18.13 7.96
N SER A 23 20.39 17.63 7.26
CA SER A 23 19.90 18.24 6.02
C SER A 23 19.61 19.73 6.19
N LYS A 24 20.05 20.52 5.21
CA LYS A 24 19.78 21.95 5.18
C LYS A 24 18.50 22.30 4.42
N ASN A 25 17.85 21.34 3.79
CA ASN A 25 16.62 21.57 3.06
C ASN A 25 15.43 21.57 4.04
N PRO A 26 14.47 22.50 3.87
CA PRO A 26 13.24 22.46 4.65
C PRO A 26 12.41 21.22 4.33
N VAL A 27 11.72 20.68 5.33
CA VAL A 27 10.92 19.47 5.23
C VAL A 27 9.53 19.73 5.80
N TRP A 28 8.51 19.56 4.97
CA TRP A 28 7.11 19.63 5.39
C TRP A 28 6.51 18.24 5.50
N LEU A 29 5.90 17.92 6.63
CA LEU A 29 5.09 16.73 6.83
C LEU A 29 3.63 17.12 6.96
N TYR A 30 2.85 16.83 5.92
CA TYR A 30 1.40 16.87 5.94
C TYR A 30 0.87 15.52 6.41
N TRP A 31 0.22 15.45 7.57
CA TRP A 31 -0.32 14.19 8.09
C TRP A 31 -1.83 14.25 8.28
N GLY A 32 -2.53 13.41 7.52
CA GLY A 32 -3.99 13.34 7.44
C GLY A 32 -4.60 12.27 8.34
N GLY A 33 -5.60 12.67 9.12
CA GLY A 33 -6.48 11.79 9.92
C GLY A 33 -7.96 12.14 9.72
N ARG A 34 -8.88 11.30 10.19
CA ARG A 34 -10.30 11.67 10.25
C ARG A 34 -10.53 12.59 11.44
N GLY A 35 -10.14 12.15 12.63
CA GLY A 35 -10.17 12.92 13.88
C GLY A 35 -8.79 13.01 14.53
N SER A 36 -8.69 13.79 15.61
CA SER A 36 -7.41 14.05 16.28
C SER A 36 -6.72 12.78 16.81
N SER A 37 -7.49 11.77 17.20
CA SER A 37 -6.98 10.49 17.69
C SER A 37 -6.25 9.66 16.62
N ASP A 38 -6.49 9.91 15.33
CA ASP A 38 -5.77 9.25 14.24
C ASP A 38 -4.31 9.76 14.13
N LEU A 39 -3.98 10.91 14.74
CA LEU A 39 -2.66 11.54 14.71
C LEU A 39 -1.82 11.13 15.94
N TYR A 40 -1.63 9.83 16.12
CA TYR A 40 -1.04 9.21 17.32
C TYR A 40 0.41 9.60 17.66
N PHE A 41 1.16 10.23 16.75
CA PHE A 41 2.51 10.79 16.98
C PHE A 41 2.53 12.33 16.95
N SER A 42 1.37 12.98 17.03
CA SER A 42 1.26 14.45 16.84
C SER A 42 2.14 15.23 17.81
N LYS A 43 2.20 14.81 19.09
CA LYS A 43 3.08 15.44 20.08
C LYS A 43 4.55 15.32 19.68
N GLN A 44 5.03 14.13 19.29
CA GLN A 44 6.44 13.99 18.89
C GLN A 44 6.76 14.81 17.64
N MET A 45 5.84 14.92 16.68
CA MET A 45 6.06 15.76 15.49
C MET A 45 6.16 17.25 15.85
N ARG A 46 5.36 17.72 16.82
CA ARG A 46 5.48 19.09 17.36
C ARG A 46 6.78 19.29 18.13
N ASP A 47 7.19 18.32 18.94
CA ASP A 47 8.47 18.39 19.66
C ASP A 47 9.66 18.46 18.67
N LEU A 48 9.59 17.69 17.56
CA LEU A 48 10.59 17.76 16.48
C LEU A 48 10.57 19.10 15.75
N GLU A 49 9.40 19.66 15.42
CA GLU A 49 9.28 20.97 14.77
C GLU A 49 9.90 22.08 15.63
N ASN A 50 9.70 22.02 16.94
CA ASN A 50 10.31 22.97 17.88
C ASN A 50 11.84 22.79 17.98
N ALA A 51 12.34 21.56 17.88
CA ALA A 51 13.78 21.27 17.96
C ALA A 51 14.52 21.57 16.65
N PHE A 52 13.85 21.43 15.50
CA PHE A 52 14.44 21.56 14.17
C PHE A 52 13.69 22.61 13.37
N GLY A 53 14.18 23.86 13.36
CA GLY A 53 13.51 25.00 12.72
C GLY A 53 13.34 24.93 11.18
N LYS A 54 13.76 23.84 10.53
CA LYS A 54 13.53 23.55 9.11
C LYS A 54 12.49 22.46 8.87
N PHE A 55 12.01 21.83 9.93
CA PHE A 55 10.93 20.85 9.88
C PHE A 55 9.62 21.55 10.20
N HIS A 56 8.60 21.26 9.40
CA HIS A 56 7.26 21.84 9.53
C HIS A 56 6.23 20.72 9.58
N TYR A 57 5.41 20.70 10.62
CA TYR A 57 4.39 19.68 10.82
C TYR A 57 2.98 20.25 10.62
N ILE A 58 2.29 19.76 9.60
CA ILE A 58 0.97 20.24 9.19
C ILE A 58 -0.06 19.11 9.38
N PRO A 59 -0.70 18.99 10.55
CA PRO A 59 -1.79 18.04 10.74
C PRO A 59 -3.05 18.52 10.03
N VAL A 60 -3.72 17.62 9.33
CA VAL A 60 -4.97 17.91 8.60
C VAL A 60 -6.02 16.89 8.99
N LEU A 61 -7.21 17.35 9.39
CA LEU A 61 -8.32 16.49 9.75
C LEU A 61 -9.47 16.59 8.76
N SER A 62 -10.00 15.46 8.29
CA SER A 62 -11.16 15.47 7.39
C SER A 62 -12.51 15.59 8.11
N ASN A 63 -12.56 15.21 9.39
CA ASN A 63 -13.75 15.27 10.24
C ASN A 63 -13.35 15.63 11.68
N PRO A 64 -12.84 16.86 11.90
CA PRO A 64 -12.29 17.27 13.18
C PRO A 64 -13.36 17.39 14.27
N GLU A 65 -12.90 17.29 15.51
CA GLU A 65 -13.66 17.71 16.67
C GLU A 65 -13.88 19.24 16.66
N PRO A 66 -14.96 19.78 17.26
CA PRO A 66 -15.26 21.22 17.22
C PRO A 66 -14.14 22.12 17.76
N ALA A 67 -13.28 21.61 18.64
CA ALA A 67 -12.16 22.33 19.24
C ALA A 67 -10.89 22.36 18.36
N TRP A 68 -10.92 21.74 17.18
CA TRP A 68 -9.77 21.71 16.27
C TRP A 68 -9.49 23.08 15.67
N SER A 69 -8.23 23.51 15.76
CA SER A 69 -7.75 24.79 15.22
C SER A 69 -6.77 24.63 14.05
N GLY A 70 -6.46 23.40 13.63
CA GLY A 70 -5.57 23.14 12.51
C GLY A 70 -6.28 23.08 11.16
N GLU A 71 -5.58 22.57 10.16
CA GLU A 71 -6.12 22.45 8.81
C GLU A 71 -7.27 21.43 8.74
N VAL A 72 -8.26 21.73 7.91
CA VAL A 72 -9.43 20.88 7.70
C VAL A 72 -9.54 20.53 6.22
N GLY A 73 -9.76 19.25 5.92
CA GLY A 73 -9.92 18.74 4.57
C GLY A 73 -8.91 17.66 4.23
N TYR A 74 -8.28 17.76 3.06
CA TYR A 74 -7.39 16.73 2.52
C TYR A 74 -5.97 17.24 2.31
N ILE A 75 -4.99 16.48 2.80
CA ILE A 75 -3.57 16.88 2.82
C ILE A 75 -3.03 17.30 1.46
N GLN A 76 -3.45 16.66 0.37
CA GLN A 76 -2.95 16.98 -0.97
C GLN A 76 -3.42 18.35 -1.47
N GLN A 77 -4.58 18.82 -1.01
CA GLN A 77 -5.09 20.15 -1.34
C GLN A 77 -4.38 21.22 -0.53
N VAL A 78 -4.18 20.95 0.77
CA VAL A 78 -3.43 21.83 1.68
C VAL A 78 -1.99 21.97 1.17
N ALA A 79 -1.30 20.87 0.86
CA ALA A 79 0.05 20.90 0.32
C ALA A 79 0.14 21.65 -1.02
N ALA A 80 -0.82 21.47 -1.93
CA ALA A 80 -0.85 22.19 -3.20
C ALA A 80 -1.08 23.70 -3.03
N ARG A 81 -1.89 24.09 -2.05
CA ARG A 81 -2.13 25.50 -1.69
C ARG A 81 -0.87 26.14 -1.10
N ASP A 82 -0.21 25.44 -0.19
CA ASP A 82 0.98 25.95 0.51
C ASP A 82 2.21 25.98 -0.41
N HIS A 83 2.27 25.06 -1.39
CA HIS A 83 3.36 24.94 -2.35
C HIS A 83 2.84 25.04 -3.79
N PRO A 84 2.62 26.25 -4.32
CA PRO A 84 2.13 26.45 -5.69
C PRO A 84 3.16 26.06 -6.77
N SER A 85 4.44 25.85 -6.40
CA SER A 85 5.49 25.36 -7.29
C SER A 85 6.43 24.42 -6.55
N LEU A 86 6.74 23.28 -7.17
CA LEU A 86 7.53 22.17 -6.66
C LEU A 86 8.57 21.68 -7.68
N ASN A 87 9.07 22.58 -8.54
CA ASN A 87 9.97 22.22 -9.66
C ASN A 87 11.26 21.52 -9.19
N ASP A 88 11.78 21.94 -8.03
CA ASP A 88 13.04 21.48 -7.46
C ASP A 88 12.84 20.64 -6.18
N ASP A 89 11.61 20.18 -5.94
CA ASP A 89 11.23 19.45 -4.75
C ASP A 89 11.03 17.96 -5.01
N TYR A 90 11.20 17.17 -3.94
CA TYR A 90 10.84 15.76 -3.92
C TYR A 90 9.62 15.52 -3.03
N VAL A 91 8.69 14.71 -3.53
CA VAL A 91 7.50 14.31 -2.78
C VAL A 91 7.58 12.85 -2.42
N TYR A 92 7.56 12.58 -1.11
CA TYR A 92 7.34 11.25 -0.55
C TYR A 92 5.92 11.16 0.01
N ALA A 93 5.09 10.28 -0.55
CA ALA A 93 3.71 10.10 -0.15
C ALA A 93 3.41 8.67 0.31
N CYS A 94 2.71 8.51 1.42
CA CYS A 94 2.42 7.19 1.96
C CYS A 94 1.06 7.11 2.64
N GLY A 95 0.26 6.11 2.30
CA GLY A 95 -1.05 5.88 2.93
C GLY A 95 -2.12 5.39 1.97
N ALA A 96 -3.35 5.89 2.14
CA ALA A 96 -4.50 5.43 1.39
C ALA A 96 -4.29 5.64 -0.13
N PRO A 97 -4.61 4.65 -1.00
CA PRO A 97 -4.34 4.77 -2.44
C PRO A 97 -5.06 5.97 -3.08
N ALA A 98 -6.27 6.27 -2.62
CA ALA A 98 -7.03 7.43 -3.07
C ALA A 98 -6.28 8.74 -2.80
N MET A 99 -5.68 8.88 -1.60
CA MET A 99 -4.86 10.05 -1.27
C MET A 99 -3.61 10.10 -2.14
N VAL A 100 -2.85 9.00 -2.24
CA VAL A 100 -1.60 8.95 -3.00
C VAL A 100 -1.83 9.29 -4.49
N ASN A 101 -2.87 8.72 -5.09
CA ASN A 101 -3.21 8.98 -6.48
C ASN A 101 -3.65 10.44 -6.69
N ALA A 102 -4.50 10.97 -5.79
CA ALA A 102 -4.93 12.37 -5.86
C ALA A 102 -3.76 13.35 -5.68
N ALA A 103 -2.86 13.07 -4.73
CA ALA A 103 -1.65 13.85 -4.50
C ALA A 103 -0.76 13.89 -5.74
N ARG A 104 -0.49 12.74 -6.38
CA ARG A 104 0.31 12.70 -7.61
C ARG A 104 -0.31 13.57 -8.69
N VAL A 105 -1.61 13.41 -8.94
CA VAL A 105 -2.30 14.16 -10.00
C VAL A 105 -2.29 15.66 -9.72
N ILE A 106 -2.63 16.08 -8.50
CA ILE A 106 -2.68 17.51 -8.15
C ILE A 106 -1.28 18.10 -8.23
N LEU A 107 -0.30 17.55 -7.51
CA LEU A 107 1.02 18.15 -7.40
C LEU A 107 1.78 18.20 -8.74
N THR A 108 1.64 17.17 -9.59
CA THR A 108 2.27 17.19 -10.93
C THR A 108 1.59 18.15 -11.89
N LYS A 109 0.25 18.22 -11.88
CA LYS A 109 -0.50 19.05 -12.85
C LYS A 109 -0.62 20.51 -12.45
N THR A 110 -0.68 20.82 -11.17
CA THR A 110 -0.97 22.17 -10.67
C THR A 110 0.20 22.82 -9.97
N CYS A 111 1.16 22.04 -9.45
CA CYS A 111 2.31 22.56 -8.70
C CYS A 111 3.64 22.35 -9.43
N ASN A 112 3.63 21.96 -10.72
CA ASN A 112 4.82 21.74 -11.54
C ASN A 112 5.83 20.71 -10.96
N LEU A 113 5.37 19.76 -10.15
CA LEU A 113 6.23 18.68 -9.68
C LEU A 113 6.60 17.74 -10.86
N PRO A 114 7.90 17.49 -11.12
CA PRO A 114 8.30 16.48 -12.10
C PRO A 114 7.77 15.09 -11.68
N ASP A 115 7.21 14.30 -12.61
CA ASP A 115 6.60 12.99 -12.25
C ASP A 115 7.60 12.02 -11.59
N GLN A 116 8.86 12.07 -12.03
CA GLN A 116 9.98 11.31 -11.47
C GLN A 116 10.39 11.73 -10.05
N ALA A 117 9.93 12.88 -9.57
CA ALA A 117 10.19 13.39 -8.22
C ALA A 117 9.08 13.01 -7.22
N PHE A 118 8.06 12.26 -7.64
CA PHE A 118 7.00 11.75 -6.77
C PHE A 118 7.21 10.25 -6.47
N PHE A 119 7.62 9.97 -5.24
CA PHE A 119 7.80 8.62 -4.68
C PHE A 119 6.64 8.28 -3.76
N ALA A 120 6.13 7.04 -3.82
CA ALA A 120 5.03 6.66 -2.95
C ALA A 120 4.88 5.18 -2.64
N ASP A 121 4.44 4.93 -1.40
CA ASP A 121 3.95 3.65 -0.91
C ASP A 121 2.44 3.76 -0.62
N ALA A 122 1.63 3.21 -1.52
CA ALA A 122 0.18 3.14 -1.33
C ALA A 122 -0.18 1.82 -0.63
N PHE A 123 -0.77 1.91 0.55
CA PHE A 123 -1.28 0.76 1.30
C PHE A 123 -2.75 0.53 0.94
N GLY A 124 -3.00 -0.41 0.03
CA GLY A 124 -4.34 -0.74 -0.46
C GLY A 124 -5.24 -1.36 0.60
N GLN A 125 -6.57 -1.29 0.43
CA GLN A 125 -7.45 -2.18 1.18
C GLN A 125 -7.21 -3.63 0.74
N LEU A 126 -7.31 -4.57 1.69
CA LEU A 126 -7.41 -5.98 1.38
C LEU A 126 -8.55 -6.20 0.37
N VAL A 127 -8.37 -7.10 -0.58
CA VAL A 127 -9.53 -7.61 -1.31
C VAL A 127 -10.35 -8.42 -0.30
N THR A 128 -11.51 -7.90 0.09
CA THR A 128 -12.43 -8.58 1.00
C THR A 128 -13.57 -9.17 0.18
N GLY A 129 -13.69 -10.51 0.16
CA GLY A 129 -14.94 -11.18 -0.18
C GLY A 129 -15.78 -11.40 1.08
N SER A 130 -17.11 -11.49 0.92
CA SER A 130 -17.96 -12.02 2.00
C SER A 130 -17.60 -13.49 2.20
N VAL A 131 -16.98 -13.81 3.34
CA VAL A 131 -16.53 -15.18 3.63
C VAL A 131 -17.71 -16.04 4.07
N THR A 132 -17.85 -17.23 3.49
CA THR A 132 -18.82 -18.26 3.87
C THR A 132 -18.09 -19.45 4.53
N PRO A 133 -17.94 -19.49 5.86
CA PRO A 133 -17.05 -20.45 6.54
C PRO A 133 -17.38 -21.93 6.28
N ASN A 134 -18.66 -22.25 6.09
CA ASN A 134 -19.14 -23.63 5.91
C ASN A 134 -19.04 -24.13 4.46
N GLN A 135 -18.60 -23.30 3.52
CA GLN A 135 -18.45 -23.69 2.12
C GLN A 135 -16.98 -23.64 1.72
N LEU A 136 -16.40 -24.81 1.45
CA LEU A 136 -14.99 -24.94 1.09
C LEU A 136 -14.82 -25.05 -0.43
N VAL A 137 -13.91 -24.25 -0.96
CA VAL A 137 -13.42 -24.29 -2.33
C VAL A 137 -12.07 -25.00 -2.32
N LYS A 138 -12.00 -26.13 -3.00
CA LYS A 138 -10.75 -26.88 -3.16
C LYS A 138 -9.91 -26.25 -4.27
N VAL A 139 -8.67 -25.91 -3.98
CA VAL A 139 -7.68 -25.41 -4.93
C VAL A 139 -6.39 -26.24 -4.83
N SER A 140 -5.56 -26.19 -5.86
CA SER A 140 -4.29 -26.93 -5.93
C SER A 140 -3.14 -25.95 -6.09
N MET A 141 -2.09 -26.16 -5.30
CA MET A 141 -0.85 -25.41 -5.39
C MET A 141 0.27 -26.35 -5.82
N HIS A 142 1.07 -25.91 -6.79
CA HIS A 142 2.27 -26.60 -7.25
C HIS A 142 3.52 -25.85 -6.76
N GLY A 143 4.42 -26.58 -6.10
CA GLY A 143 5.74 -26.10 -5.70
C GLY A 143 6.82 -26.37 -6.75
N PRO A 144 8.05 -25.84 -6.53
CA PRO A 144 9.19 -25.87 -7.45
C PRO A 144 9.60 -27.29 -7.85
N ASN A 145 9.45 -28.25 -6.92
CA ASN A 145 9.89 -29.64 -7.11
C ASN A 145 8.78 -30.58 -7.63
N GLY A 146 7.72 -30.03 -8.23
CA GLY A 146 6.54 -30.79 -8.65
C GLY A 146 5.64 -31.25 -7.49
N GLN A 147 5.98 -30.88 -6.24
CA GLN A 147 5.13 -31.11 -5.08
C GLN A 147 3.79 -30.41 -5.30
N SER A 148 2.71 -31.15 -5.16
CA SER A 148 1.35 -30.61 -5.31
C SER A 148 0.59 -30.77 -4.00
N THR A 149 0.05 -29.66 -3.49
CA THR A 149 -0.72 -29.63 -2.24
C THR A 149 -2.13 -29.15 -2.55
N GLN A 150 -3.15 -29.88 -2.05
CA GLN A 150 -4.53 -29.42 -2.08
C GLN A 150 -4.82 -28.54 -0.87
N LEU A 151 -5.47 -27.40 -1.10
CA LEU A 151 -5.92 -26.46 -0.08
C LEU A 151 -7.44 -26.42 -0.11
N ASN A 152 -8.06 -26.51 1.06
CA ASN A 152 -9.50 -26.27 1.22
C ASN A 152 -9.67 -24.89 1.84
N LEU A 153 -10.24 -23.97 1.08
CA LEU A 153 -10.35 -22.56 1.45
C LEU A 153 -11.82 -22.18 1.62
N PRO A 154 -12.21 -21.43 2.67
CA PRO A 154 -13.55 -20.87 2.75
C PRO A 154 -13.88 -20.05 1.50
N GLU A 155 -15.08 -20.19 0.96
CA GLU A 155 -15.54 -19.34 -0.13
C GLU A 155 -15.48 -17.87 0.29
N GLY A 156 -15.03 -17.00 -0.61
CA GLY A 156 -14.83 -15.58 -0.36
C GLY A 156 -13.48 -15.23 0.29
N SER A 157 -12.67 -16.23 0.68
CA SER A 157 -11.35 -16.01 1.26
C SER A 157 -10.23 -15.86 0.21
N SER A 158 -9.06 -15.41 0.66
CA SER A 158 -7.84 -15.39 -0.15
C SER A 158 -6.99 -16.64 0.10
N PRO A 159 -6.38 -17.24 -0.94
CA PRO A 159 -5.45 -18.35 -0.75
C PRO A 159 -4.19 -17.95 0.02
N MET A 160 -3.86 -16.66 0.10
CA MET A 160 -2.62 -16.18 0.72
C MET A 160 -2.45 -16.67 2.15
N GLU A 161 -3.49 -16.63 2.99
CA GLU A 161 -3.32 -16.97 4.40
C GLU A 161 -3.04 -18.45 4.61
N ALA A 162 -3.72 -19.33 3.85
CA ALA A 162 -3.45 -20.76 3.89
C ALA A 162 -2.04 -21.08 3.39
N LEU A 163 -1.59 -20.41 2.32
CA LEU A 163 -0.22 -20.55 1.81
C LEU A 163 0.83 -20.07 2.82
N ARG A 164 0.56 -18.96 3.52
CA ARG A 164 1.45 -18.39 4.52
C ARG A 164 1.56 -19.30 5.75
N ILE A 165 0.44 -19.78 6.28
CA ILE A 165 0.41 -20.73 7.41
C ILE A 165 1.09 -22.04 7.04
N GLY A 166 0.92 -22.51 5.80
CA GLY A 166 1.59 -23.69 5.27
C GLY A 166 3.09 -23.52 5.00
N GLY A 167 3.65 -22.31 5.19
CA GLY A 167 5.06 -22.03 4.94
C GLY A 167 5.45 -22.00 3.46
N HIS A 168 4.47 -21.87 2.56
CA HIS A 168 4.71 -21.88 1.11
C HIS A 168 5.01 -20.50 0.53
N ILE A 169 4.61 -19.43 1.23
CA ILE A 169 4.90 -18.04 0.87
C ILE A 169 5.14 -17.23 2.15
N LYS A 170 5.77 -16.06 2.02
CA LYS A 170 6.03 -15.16 3.17
C LYS A 170 4.85 -14.24 3.50
N GLY A 171 4.15 -13.71 2.49
CA GLY A 171 2.99 -12.83 2.69
C GLY A 171 3.22 -11.60 3.60
N ILE A 172 4.37 -10.94 3.52
CA ILE A 172 4.87 -10.01 4.56
C ILE A 172 3.98 -8.79 4.78
N CYS A 173 3.46 -8.18 3.70
CA CYS A 173 2.65 -6.96 3.80
C CYS A 173 1.20 -7.21 4.25
N GLY A 174 0.84 -8.43 4.69
CA GLY A 174 -0.51 -8.73 5.16
C GLY A 174 -1.61 -8.62 4.09
N GLY A 175 -1.26 -8.47 2.81
CA GLY A 175 -2.20 -8.45 1.69
C GLY A 175 -2.48 -7.10 1.05
N HIS A 176 -1.62 -6.10 1.30
CA HIS A 176 -1.78 -4.74 0.75
C HIS A 176 -1.21 -4.54 -0.67
N ALA A 177 -0.83 -5.62 -1.36
CA ALA A 177 -0.17 -5.59 -2.67
C ALA A 177 1.07 -4.68 -2.71
N SER A 178 1.90 -4.75 -1.66
CA SER A 178 3.10 -3.89 -1.51
C SER A 178 4.43 -4.64 -1.53
N CYS A 179 4.48 -5.92 -1.12
CA CYS A 179 5.76 -6.65 -0.96
C CYS A 179 6.07 -7.69 -2.04
N GLY A 180 5.10 -8.14 -2.83
CA GLY A 180 5.29 -9.17 -3.86
C GLY A 180 5.48 -10.61 -3.33
N THR A 181 5.71 -10.81 -2.03
CA THR A 181 6.08 -12.11 -1.43
C THR A 181 4.94 -13.12 -1.30
N CYS A 182 3.83 -12.89 -2.00
CA CYS A 182 2.69 -13.81 -2.12
C CYS A 182 2.38 -14.12 -3.59
N ARG A 183 3.35 -13.89 -4.47
CA ARG A 183 3.22 -14.10 -5.91
C ARG A 183 2.98 -15.57 -6.21
N VAL A 184 2.06 -15.81 -7.13
CA VAL A 184 1.69 -17.11 -7.69
C VAL A 184 1.52 -16.96 -9.19
N ASN A 185 1.81 -18.01 -9.95
CA ASN A 185 1.54 -18.05 -11.37
C ASN A 185 0.26 -18.87 -11.63
N ILE A 186 -0.75 -18.24 -12.21
CA ILE A 186 -2.04 -18.88 -12.48
C ILE A 186 -1.97 -19.67 -13.78
N ASN A 187 -2.46 -20.91 -13.76
CA ASN A 187 -2.61 -21.69 -14.97
C ASN A 187 -3.51 -20.94 -15.98
N PRO A 188 -3.08 -20.74 -17.25
CA PRO A 188 -3.79 -19.93 -18.24
C PRO A 188 -5.30 -20.21 -18.36
N LYS A 189 -5.72 -21.47 -18.17
CA LYS A 189 -7.14 -21.88 -18.23
C LYS A 189 -8.05 -21.20 -17.19
N TRP A 190 -7.49 -20.61 -16.14
CA TRP A 190 -8.23 -19.94 -15.07
C TRP A 190 -8.21 -18.42 -15.17
N VAL A 191 -7.31 -17.83 -15.96
CA VAL A 191 -7.08 -16.37 -15.98
C VAL A 191 -8.38 -15.60 -16.26
N GLU A 192 -9.17 -16.06 -17.23
CA GLU A 192 -10.43 -15.42 -17.61
C GLU A 192 -11.55 -15.56 -16.57
N LYS A 193 -11.43 -16.52 -15.63
CA LYS A 193 -12.41 -16.74 -14.56
C LYS A 193 -12.10 -15.94 -13.30
N LEU A 194 -10.91 -15.36 -13.20
CA LEU A 194 -10.50 -14.54 -12.07
C LEU A 194 -10.94 -13.10 -12.26
N LYS A 195 -11.04 -12.37 -11.14
CA LYS A 195 -11.16 -10.91 -11.20
C LYS A 195 -9.96 -10.32 -11.96
N PRO A 196 -10.17 -9.28 -12.78
CA PRO A 196 -9.08 -8.57 -13.45
C PRO A 196 -8.00 -8.12 -12.48
N VAL A 197 -6.76 -8.09 -12.95
CA VAL A 197 -5.61 -7.58 -12.17
C VAL A 197 -5.89 -6.13 -11.80
N SER A 198 -5.82 -5.81 -10.50
CA SER A 198 -6.04 -4.43 -10.06
C SER A 198 -4.88 -3.52 -10.47
N HIS A 199 -5.08 -2.21 -10.48
CA HIS A 199 -3.99 -1.27 -10.82
C HIS A 199 -2.82 -1.37 -9.83
N ALA A 200 -3.11 -1.53 -8.53
CA ALA A 200 -2.08 -1.69 -7.51
C ALA A 200 -1.30 -3.01 -7.67
N GLU A 201 -2.02 -4.11 -7.94
CA GLU A 201 -1.42 -5.41 -8.22
C GLU A 201 -0.52 -5.34 -9.46
N LYS A 202 -1.02 -4.76 -10.56
CA LYS A 202 -0.27 -4.61 -11.81
C LYS A 202 1.01 -3.80 -11.61
N ARG A 203 0.93 -2.65 -10.94
CA ARG A 203 2.08 -1.78 -10.68
C ARG A 203 3.20 -2.52 -9.96
N LEU A 204 2.87 -3.26 -8.91
CA LEU A 204 3.86 -4.04 -8.17
C LEU A 204 4.39 -5.20 -9.02
N LEU A 205 3.53 -5.98 -9.67
CA LEU A 205 3.96 -7.14 -10.46
C LEU A 205 4.94 -6.74 -11.57
N THR A 206 4.71 -5.62 -12.24
CA THR A 206 5.59 -5.14 -13.33
C THR A 206 6.96 -4.65 -12.86
N THR A 207 7.16 -4.43 -11.56
CA THR A 207 8.46 -4.05 -10.99
C THR A 207 9.22 -5.21 -10.38
N LEU A 208 8.62 -6.41 -10.31
CA LEU A 208 9.28 -7.59 -9.78
C LEU A 208 10.15 -8.24 -10.87
N ASP A 209 11.33 -8.71 -10.47
CA ASP A 209 12.18 -9.50 -11.34
C ASP A 209 11.46 -10.76 -11.83
N GLU A 210 11.80 -11.17 -13.05
CA GLU A 210 11.26 -12.37 -13.70
C GLU A 210 9.73 -12.38 -13.87
N PHE A 211 9.04 -11.23 -13.90
CA PHE A 211 7.59 -11.18 -14.14
C PHE A 211 7.16 -12.02 -15.37
N ARG A 212 6.17 -12.90 -15.19
CA ARG A 212 5.64 -13.82 -16.21
C ARG A 212 4.17 -13.57 -16.46
N SER A 213 3.72 -13.90 -17.67
CA SER A 213 2.29 -13.96 -17.98
C SER A 213 1.59 -14.92 -17.01
N GLY A 214 0.43 -14.52 -16.50
CA GLY A 214 -0.34 -15.27 -15.51
C GLY A 214 0.06 -15.02 -14.05
N ASP A 215 1.11 -14.24 -13.77
CA ASP A 215 1.44 -13.88 -12.41
C ASP A 215 0.36 -13.04 -11.75
N ARG A 216 0.05 -13.40 -10.52
CA ARG A 216 -0.90 -12.74 -9.63
C ARG A 216 -0.32 -12.68 -8.23
N LEU A 217 -0.87 -11.81 -7.41
CA LEU A 217 -0.62 -11.80 -5.97
C LEU A 217 -1.72 -12.61 -5.30
N ALA A 218 -1.38 -13.71 -4.63
CA ALA A 218 -2.36 -14.57 -3.95
C ALA A 218 -3.26 -13.78 -2.99
N CYS A 219 -2.73 -12.72 -2.35
CA CYS A 219 -3.49 -11.85 -1.46
C CYS A 219 -4.61 -11.05 -2.13
N GLN A 220 -4.55 -10.89 -3.45
CA GLN A 220 -5.55 -10.18 -4.25
C GLN A 220 -6.55 -11.12 -4.92
N LEU A 221 -6.36 -12.43 -4.80
CA LEU A 221 -7.29 -13.44 -5.29
C LEU A 221 -8.36 -13.72 -4.24
N ILE A 222 -9.59 -13.88 -4.71
CA ILE A 222 -10.73 -14.35 -3.90
C ILE A 222 -11.22 -15.65 -4.51
N VAL A 223 -11.23 -16.72 -3.73
CA VAL A 223 -11.77 -18.00 -4.19
C VAL A 223 -13.28 -18.01 -4.08
N THR A 224 -13.93 -18.44 -5.16
CA THR A 224 -15.38 -18.63 -5.25
C THR A 224 -15.67 -20.05 -5.65
N LYS A 225 -16.92 -20.52 -5.49
CA LYS A 225 -17.31 -21.87 -5.94
C LYS A 225 -17.00 -22.13 -7.42
N THR A 226 -17.07 -21.10 -8.26
CA THR A 226 -16.72 -21.16 -9.69
C THR A 226 -15.23 -21.44 -9.95
N LEU A 227 -14.38 -21.29 -8.94
CA LEU A 227 -12.94 -21.54 -8.96
C LEU A 227 -12.58 -22.88 -8.29
N MET A 228 -13.54 -23.77 -8.06
CA MET A 228 -13.24 -25.12 -7.58
C MET A 228 -12.34 -25.85 -8.58
N GLY A 229 -11.18 -26.31 -8.10
CA GLY A 229 -10.12 -26.91 -8.92
C GLY A 229 -9.11 -25.89 -9.47
N LEU A 230 -9.16 -24.62 -9.07
CA LEU A 230 -8.14 -23.62 -9.39
C LEU A 230 -6.75 -24.19 -9.08
N ASP A 231 -5.84 -24.10 -10.05
CA ASP A 231 -4.45 -24.51 -9.91
C ASP A 231 -3.49 -23.35 -10.20
N PHE A 232 -2.44 -23.26 -9.39
CA PHE A 232 -1.40 -22.25 -9.51
C PHE A 232 -0.06 -22.77 -9.01
N THR A 233 1.02 -22.15 -9.50
CA THR A 233 2.39 -22.51 -9.13
C THR A 233 3.01 -21.40 -8.29
N ILE A 234 3.84 -21.78 -7.31
CA ILE A 234 4.65 -20.82 -6.55
C ILE A 234 6.05 -20.73 -7.17
N PRO A 235 6.52 -19.53 -7.53
CA PRO A 235 7.88 -19.33 -8.03
C PRO A 235 8.96 -19.85 -7.08
N ASP A 236 9.99 -20.49 -7.63
CA ASP A 236 11.06 -21.17 -6.88
C ASP A 236 11.78 -20.26 -5.89
N HIS A 237 11.99 -18.98 -6.25
CA HIS A 237 12.70 -18.00 -5.41
C HIS A 237 11.92 -17.55 -4.15
N LEU A 238 10.66 -17.98 -3.98
CA LEU A 238 9.80 -17.60 -2.85
C LEU A 238 9.71 -18.65 -1.75
N TRP A 239 10.32 -19.82 -1.96
CA TRP A 239 10.41 -20.91 -0.98
C TRP A 239 11.54 -20.72 0.01
#